data_AF-A0A0M3QET0-F1
#
_entry.id   AF-A0A0M3QET0-F1
#
_cell.length_a   1.000
_cell.length_b   1.000
_cell.length_c   1.000
_cell.angle_alpha   90.00
_cell.angle_beta   90.00
_cell.angle_gamma   90.00
#
_symmetry.space_group_name_H-M   'P 1'
#
loop_
_entity.id
_entity.type
_entity.pdbx_description
1 polymer ?
#
loop_
_entity_poly.entity_id
_entity_poly.type
_entity_poly.pdbx_seq_one_letter_code
_entity_poly.pdbx_strand_id
1 'polypeptide(L)'
;MTVSLPLLLFLTFVALGLINFAISVTILRQLIRSGVKVGFFEIRWQVHRHLKTYKELGIARTGTVPPLYYGYWITLVGLLCAAVLTLASLPSS
;
A
#
# COMPACT_ATOMS: atom_id res chain seq x y z
N MET A 1 5.88 25.97 -17.76
CA MET A 1 4.81 24.96 -17.88
C MET A 1 4.13 24.82 -16.53
N THR A 2 2.89 25.29 -16.39
CA THR A 2 2.07 25.05 -15.20
C THR A 2 1.44 23.66 -15.32
N VAL A 3 1.76 22.76 -14.39
CA VAL A 3 1.14 21.43 -14.32
C VAL A 3 -0.30 21.62 -13.85
N SER A 4 -1.28 21.04 -14.55
CA SER A 4 -2.68 21.13 -14.14
C SER A 4 -2.91 20.33 -12.86
N LEU A 5 -3.81 20.83 -12.00
CA LEU A 5 -4.15 20.16 -10.73
C LEU A 5 -4.57 18.68 -10.93
N PRO A 6 -5.41 18.32 -11.92
CA PRO A 6 -5.77 16.93 -12.16
C PRO A 6 -4.58 16.05 -12.53
N LEU A 7 -3.63 16.58 -13.31
CA LEU A 7 -2.40 15.86 -13.67
C LEU A 7 -1.52 15.62 -12.43
N LEU A 8 -1.41 16.61 -11.53
CA LEU A 8 -0.64 16.47 -10.29
C LEU A 8 -1.28 15.44 -9.35
N LEU A 9 -2.61 15.45 -9.21
CA LEU A 9 -3.35 14.47 -8.41
C LEU A 9 -3.22 13.06 -8.98
N PHE A 10 -3.30 12.92 -10.31
CA PHE A 10 -3.08 11.64 -11.00
C PHE A 10 -1.65 11.12 -10.81
N LEU A 11 -0.63 11.97 -10.96
CA LEU A 11 0.76 11.58 -10.71
C LEU A 11 0.97 11.17 -9.24
N THR A 12 0.33 11.87 -8.30
CA THR A 12 0.35 11.51 -6.88
C THR A 12 -0.30 10.14 -6.65
N PHE A 13 -1.45 9.88 -7.29
CA PHE A 13 -2.12 8.58 -7.25
C PHE A 13 -1.20 7.45 -7.77
N VAL A 14 -0.56 7.65 -8.92
CA VAL A 14 0.37 6.68 -9.50
C VAL A 14 1.58 6.45 -8.59
N ALA A 15 2.17 7.52 -8.05
CA ALA A 15 3.32 7.43 -7.14
C ALA A 15 2.96 6.67 -5.86
N LEU A 16 1.82 6.98 -5.23
CA LEU A 16 1.33 6.25 -4.06
C LEU A 16 1.03 4.78 -4.38
N GLY A 17 0.58 4.48 -5.60
CA GLY A 17 0.35 3.12 -6.07
C GLY A 17 1.62 2.30 -6.13
N LEU A 18 2.68 2.88 -6.70
CA LEU A 18 4.00 2.23 -6.78
C LEU A 18 4.60 2.03 -5.38
N ILE A 19 4.48 3.02 -4.49
CA ILE A 19 4.97 2.90 -3.11
C ILE A 19 4.19 1.80 -2.36
N ASN A 20 2.85 1.80 -2.44
CA ASN A 20 2.02 0.80 -1.80
C ASN A 20 2.33 -0.61 -2.32
N PHE A 21 2.59 -0.75 -3.62
CA PHE A 21 3.02 -2.00 -4.23
C PHE A 21 4.39 -2.47 -3.71
N ALA A 22 5.38 -1.58 -3.62
CA ALA A 22 6.71 -1.92 -3.09
C ALA A 22 6.65 -2.37 -1.62
N ILE A 23 5.85 -1.67 -0.79
CA ILE A 23 5.60 -2.06 0.60
C ILE A 23 4.94 -3.43 0.67
N SER A 24 3.91 -3.64 -0.14
CA SER A 24 3.17 -4.91 -0.26
C SER A 24 4.10 -6.08 -0.57
N VAL A 25 4.94 -5.95 -1.60
CA VAL A 25 5.93 -6.97 -1.99
C VAL A 25 6.92 -7.24 -0.85
N THR A 26 7.36 -6.20 -0.13
CA THR A 26 8.29 -6.35 0.98
C THR A 26 7.67 -7.12 2.15
N ILE A 27 6.41 -6.82 2.49
CA ILE A 27 5.65 -7.55 3.51
C ILE A 27 5.52 -9.03 3.12
N LEU A 28 5.09 -9.32 1.89
CA LEU A 28 4.94 -10.70 1.42
C LEU A 28 6.28 -11.46 1.42
N ARG A 29 7.38 -10.82 1.00
CA ARG A 29 8.72 -11.42 1.07
C ARG A 29 9.11 -11.78 2.49
N GLN A 30 8.83 -10.90 3.46
CA GLN A 30 9.12 -11.17 4.88
C GLN A 30 8.25 -12.32 5.43
N LEU A 31 6.99 -12.41 5.01
CA LEU A 31 6.09 -13.50 5.37
C LEU A 31 6.56 -14.85 4.80
N ILE A 32 6.92 -14.89 3.51
CA ILE A 32 7.46 -16.09 2.85
C ILE A 32 8.75 -16.56 3.54
N ARG A 33 9.67 -15.65 3.84
CA ARG A 33 10.90 -15.96 4.60
C ARG A 33 10.63 -16.50 6.00
N SER A 34 9.47 -16.20 6.55
CA SER A 34 9.05 -16.67 7.88
C SER A 34 8.24 -17.97 7.82
N GLY A 35 8.19 -18.63 6.66
CA GLY A 35 7.49 -19.91 6.47
C GLY A 35 5.99 -19.80 6.22
N VAL A 36 5.44 -18.58 6.08
CA VAL A 36 4.03 -18.38 5.74
C VAL A 36 3.80 -18.70 4.27
N LYS A 37 2.92 -19.67 3.99
CA LYS A 37 2.52 -20.01 2.62
C LYS A 37 1.64 -18.89 2.06
N VAL A 38 2.26 -18.02 1.26
CA VAL A 38 1.58 -16.95 0.51
C VAL A 38 1.21 -17.49 -0.86
N GLY A 39 -0.06 -17.41 -1.26
CA GLY A 39 -0.48 -17.75 -2.61
C GLY A 39 -0.03 -16.67 -3.61
N PHE A 40 0.24 -17.04 -4.87
CA PHE A 40 0.58 -16.06 -5.92
C PHE A 40 -0.62 -15.27 -6.45
N PHE A 41 -1.84 -15.65 -6.07
CA PHE A 41 -3.06 -15.01 -6.54
C PHE A 41 -3.31 -13.70 -5.79
N GLU A 42 -3.36 -12.59 -6.53
CA GLU A 42 -3.64 -11.21 -6.07
C GLU A 42 -2.82 -10.73 -4.87
N ILE A 43 -1.70 -10.05 -5.14
CA ILE A 43 -0.78 -9.48 -4.13
C ILE A 43 -1.52 -8.68 -3.06
N ARG A 44 -2.50 -7.85 -3.46
CA ARG A 44 -3.24 -6.98 -2.54
C ARG A 44 -4.12 -7.77 -1.58
N TRP A 45 -4.81 -8.80 -2.07
CA TRP A 45 -5.60 -9.70 -1.23
C TRP A 45 -4.71 -10.48 -0.26
N GLN A 46 -3.57 -10.99 -0.74
CA GLN A 46 -2.61 -11.72 0.10
C GLN A 46 -2.03 -10.84 1.20
N VAL A 47 -1.62 -9.62 0.88
CA VAL A 47 -1.12 -8.67 1.88
C VAL A 47 -2.20 -8.43 2.92
N HIS A 48 -3.42 -8.12 2.51
CA HIS A 48 -4.50 -7.84 3.45
C HIS A 48 -4.79 -9.04 4.36
N ARG A 49 -4.89 -10.25 3.78
CA ARG A 49 -5.14 -11.50 4.53
C ARG A 49 -4.04 -11.77 5.56
N HIS A 50 -2.77 -11.57 5.20
CA HIS A 50 -1.63 -11.89 6.03
C HIS A 50 -1.07 -10.69 6.82
N LEU A 51 -1.69 -9.51 6.73
CA LEU A 51 -1.19 -8.29 7.37
C LEU A 51 -1.20 -8.40 8.90
N LYS A 52 -2.22 -9.08 9.45
CA LYS A 52 -2.30 -9.36 10.89
C LYS A 52 -1.17 -10.27 11.33
N THR A 53 -0.93 -11.35 10.60
CA THR A 53 0.20 -12.27 10.84
C THR A 53 1.53 -11.55 10.73
N TYR A 54 1.69 -10.65 9.76
CA TYR A 54 2.89 -9.83 9.61
C TYR A 54 3.16 -8.96 10.85
N LYS A 55 2.12 -8.30 11.37
CA LYS A 55 2.20 -7.52 12.61
C LYS A 55 2.60 -8.39 13.80
N GLU A 56 1.94 -9.53 13.99
CA GLU A 56 2.20 -10.45 15.10
C GLU A 56 3.63 -10.99 15.07
N LEU A 57 4.12 -11.41 13.89
CA LEU A 57 5.50 -11.85 13.69
C LEU A 57 6.51 -10.73 13.98
N GLY A 58 6.19 -9.50 13.60
CA GLY A 58 7.01 -8.33 13.93
C GLY A 58 7.14 -8.10 15.41
N ILE A 59 6.00 -8.03 16.12
CA ILE A 59 5.96 -7.85 17.57
C ILE A 59 6.71 -8.99 18.27
N ALA A 60 6.52 -10.24 17.83
CA ALA A 60 7.21 -11.39 18.41
C ALA A 60 8.75 -11.33 18.23
N ARG A 61 9.25 -10.70 17.16
CA ARG A 61 10.69 -10.59 16.87
C ARG A 61 11.36 -9.37 17.47
N THR A 62 10.71 -8.20 17.41
CA THR A 62 11.31 -6.90 17.77
C THR A 62 10.61 -6.22 18.94
N GLY A 63 9.59 -6.85 19.54
CA GLY A 63 8.78 -6.26 20.60
C GLY A 63 7.89 -5.10 20.15
N THR A 64 7.90 -4.76 18.86
CA THR A 64 7.27 -3.55 18.30
C THR A 64 6.56 -3.84 16.98
N VAL A 65 5.58 -3.02 16.63
CA VAL A 65 4.86 -3.15 15.35
C VAL A 65 5.78 -2.73 14.20
N PRO A 66 5.94 -3.54 13.14
CA PRO A 66 6.79 -3.19 12.01
C PRO A 66 6.34 -1.88 11.34
N PRO A 67 7.27 -0.98 10.97
CA PRO A 67 6.92 0.29 10.34
C PRO A 67 6.17 0.11 9.01
N LEU A 68 6.47 -0.98 8.27
CA LEU A 68 5.80 -1.31 7.02
C LEU A 68 4.30 -1.61 7.20
N TYR A 69 3.86 -2.02 8.39
CA TYR A 69 2.43 -2.18 8.70
C TYR A 69 1.70 -0.84 8.59
N TYR A 70 2.25 0.21 9.21
CA TYR A 70 1.69 1.57 9.12
C TYR A 70 1.89 2.15 7.72
N GLY A 71 3.06 1.92 7.11
CA GLY A 71 3.34 2.35 5.74
C GLY A 71 2.31 1.83 4.74
N TYR A 72 1.88 0.57 4.86
CA TYR A 72 0.83 0.01 4.01
C TYR A 72 -0.50 0.73 4.19
N TRP A 73 -0.95 0.96 5.42
CA TRP A 73 -2.22 1.66 5.69
C TRP A 73 -2.20 3.12 5.25
N ILE A 74 -1.13 3.86 5.56
CA ILE A 74 -0.98 5.27 5.17
C ILE A 74 -1.01 5.41 3.66
N THR A 75 -0.26 4.56 2.94
CA THR A 75 -0.21 4.63 1.48
C THR A 75 -1.52 4.18 0.84
N LEU A 76 -2.24 3.22 1.43
CA LEU A 76 -3.55 2.80 0.94
C LEU A 76 -4.60 3.91 1.11
N VAL A 77 -4.65 4.56 2.28
CA VAL A 77 -5.55 5.70 2.53
C VAL A 77 -5.20 6.86 1.61
N GLY A 78 -3.92 7.20 1.49
CA GLY A 78 -3.45 8.23 0.57
C GLY A 78 -3.86 7.94 -0.87
N LEU A 79 -3.74 6.69 -1.32
CA LEU A 79 -4.15 6.27 -2.66
C LEU A 79 -5.66 6.45 -2.89
N LEU A 80 -6.49 6.08 -1.91
CA LEU A 80 -7.93 6.28 -1.96
C LEU A 80 -8.30 7.77 -2.01
N CYS A 81 -7.69 8.60 -1.16
CA CYS A 81 -7.90 10.04 -1.19
C CYS A 81 -7.46 10.65 -2.53
N ALA A 82 -6.28 10.27 -3.04
CA ALA A 82 -5.80 10.76 -4.33
C ALA A 82 -6.72 10.33 -5.48
N ALA A 83 -7.26 9.11 -5.45
CA ALA A 83 -8.24 8.65 -6.44
C ALA A 83 -9.52 9.49 -6.42
N VAL A 84 -10.10 9.69 -5.23
CA VAL A 84 -11.33 10.49 -5.06
C VAL A 84 -11.11 11.94 -5.49
N LEU A 85 -10.01 12.56 -5.08
CA LEU A 85 -9.68 13.94 -5.46
C LEU A 85 -9.41 14.05 -6.96
N THR A 86 -8.74 13.07 -7.56
CA THR A 86 -8.52 13.05 -9.01
C THR A 86 -9.85 13.01 -9.74
N LEU A 87 -10.76 12.10 -9.36
CA LEU A 87 -12.10 11.99 -9.96
C LEU A 87 -12.94 13.26 -9.74
N ALA A 88 -12.91 13.84 -8.54
CA ALA A 88 -13.64 15.06 -8.22
C ALA A 88 -13.07 16.31 -8.94
N SER A 89 -11.80 16.27 -9.34
CA SER A 89 -11.15 17.36 -10.09
C SER A 89 -11.38 17.29 -11.60
N LEU A 90 -11.95 16.18 -12.09
CA LEU A 90 -12.32 16.07 -13.50
C LEU A 90 -13.53 16.99 -13.77
N PRO A 91 -13.52 17.75 -14.87
CA PRO A 91 -14.68 18.56 -15.23
C PRO A 91 -15.88 17.64 -15.45
N SER A 92 -17.00 17.95 -14.78
CA SER A 92 -18.29 17.32 -15.07
C SER A 92 -18.72 17.77 -16.47
N SER A 93 -18.56 16.89 -17.45
CA SER A 93 -19.04 17.07 -18.83
C SER A 93 -20.54 17.26 -18.89
#